data_AF-A0A842QZJ8-F1
#
_entry.id   AF-A0A842QZJ8-F1
#
_cell.length_a   1.000
_cell.length_b   1.000
_cell.length_c   1.000
_cell.angle_alpha   90.00
_cell.angle_beta   90.00
_cell.angle_gamma   90.00
#
_symmetry.space_group_name_H-M   'P 1'
#
loop_
_entity.id
_entity.type
_entity.pdbx_description
1 polymer ?
#
loop_
_entity_poly.entity_id
_entity_poly.type
_entity_poly.pdbx_seq_one_letter_code
_entity_poly.pdbx_strand_id
1 'polypeptide(L)' 'EAGKLDRIVDSIGAGDSFDAGYIDALLDGNDPGSCLANATKVATRTLASVGGQFNNPGTNPR' A
#
# COMPACT_ATOMS: atom_id res chain seq x y z
N GLU A 1 -0.52 3.07 16.74
CA GLU A 1 -0.01 1.71 16.48
C GLU A 1 -0.15 1.40 15.00
N ALA A 2 0.94 1.02 14.33
CA ALA A 2 0.87 0.53 12.95
C ALA A 2 0.15 -0.81 12.97
N GLY A 3 -0.96 -0.91 12.21
CA GLY A 3 -1.84 -2.08 12.23
C GLY A 3 -1.07 -3.36 11.95
N LYS A 4 -1.06 -4.27 12.93
CA LYS A 4 -0.52 -5.61 12.77
C LYS A 4 -1.33 -6.33 11.68
N LEU A 5 -0.66 -6.75 10.62
CA LEU A 5 -1.26 -7.67 9.66
C LEU A 5 -1.14 -9.07 10.21
N ASP A 6 -2.27 -9.77 10.33
CA ASP A 6 -2.27 -11.17 10.72
C ASP A 6 -1.69 -12.08 9.62
N ARG A 7 -1.66 -11.61 8.36
CA ARG A 7 -1.05 -12.30 7.22
C ARG A 7 -0.73 -11.33 6.08
N ILE A 8 0.49 -11.41 5.54
CA ILE A 8 0.85 -10.76 4.27
C ILE A 8 0.32 -11.62 3.12
N VAL A 9 -0.41 -11.02 2.19
CA VAL A 9 -1.00 -11.68 1.02
C VAL A 9 -0.07 -11.55 -0.19
N ASP A 10 0.41 -10.33 -0.48
CA ASP A 10 1.33 -10.02 -1.57
C ASP A 10 2.11 -8.74 -1.22
N SER A 11 3.38 -8.64 -1.61
CA SER A 11 4.22 -7.46 -1.39
C SER A 11 4.42 -6.58 -2.63
N ILE A 12 3.97 -7.01 -3.81
CA ILE A 12 4.09 -6.21 -5.03
C ILE A 12 3.30 -4.90 -4.88
N GLY A 13 3.98 -3.78 -5.14
CA GLY A 13 3.41 -2.43 -5.07
C GLY A 13 3.31 -1.83 -3.66
N ALA A 14 3.72 -2.54 -2.61
CA ALA A 14 3.69 -2.01 -1.25
C ALA A 14 4.66 -0.83 -1.05
N GLY A 15 5.80 -0.81 -1.77
CA GLY A 15 6.74 0.31 -1.79
C GLY A 15 6.15 1.55 -2.47
N ASP A 16 5.56 1.39 -3.65
CA ASP A 16 4.88 2.50 -4.35
C ASP A 16 3.75 3.10 -3.50
N SER A 17 3.01 2.24 -2.80
CA SER A 17 1.94 2.63 -1.89
C SER A 17 2.48 3.38 -0.67
N PHE A 18 3.66 3.00 -0.17
CA PHE A 18 4.35 3.71 0.90
C PHE A 18 4.75 5.11 0.44
N ASP A 19 5.45 5.23 -0.69
CA ASP A 19 5.92 6.50 -1.23
C ASP A 19 4.75 7.44 -1.53
N ALA A 20 3.68 6.92 -2.13
CA ALA A 20 2.45 7.67 -2.37
C ALA A 20 1.83 8.18 -1.05
N GLY A 21 1.69 7.32 -0.04
CA GLY A 21 1.14 7.71 1.27
C GLY A 21 2.02 8.70 2.03
N TYR A 22 3.34 8.65 1.85
CA TYR A 22 4.25 9.62 2.44
C TYR A 22 4.13 10.99 1.76
N ILE A 23 4.14 11.02 0.43
CA ILE A 23 4.06 12.24 -0.37
C ILE A 23 2.71 12.93 -0.14
N ASP A 24 1.61 12.18 -0.12
CA ASP A 24 0.27 12.69 0.18
C ASP A 24 0.24 13.44 1.53
N ALA A 25 0.72 12.79 2.60
CA ALA A 25 0.77 13.40 3.93
C ALA A 25 1.74 14.60 4.00
N LEU A 26 2.83 14.56 3.24
CA LEU A 26 3.78 15.66 3.14
C LEU A 26 3.16 16.89 2.45
N LEU A 27 2.38 16.66 1.38
CA LEU A 27 1.68 17.73 0.65
C LEU A 27 0.60 18.40 1.53
N ASP A 28 0.01 17.66 2.47
CA ASP A 28 -0.88 18.19 3.50
C ASP A 28 -0.17 18.98 4.61
N GLY A 29 1.16 19.06 4.60
CA GLY A 29 1.97 19.81 5.56
C GLY A 29 2.18 19.10 6.89
N ASN A 30 1.99 17.78 6.95
CA ASN A 30 2.23 17.00 8.17
C ASN A 30 3.72 16.92 8.52
N ASP A 31 4.02 16.66 9.79
CA ASP A 31 5.39 16.39 10.23
C ASP A 31 5.91 15.04 9.72
N PRO A 32 7.23 14.83 9.62
CA PRO A 32 7.79 13.59 9.09
C PRO A 32 7.32 12.31 9.80
N GLY A 33 7.06 12.36 11.11
CA GLY A 33 6.57 11.21 11.87
C GLY A 33 5.15 10.83 11.47
N SER A 34 4.29 11.83 11.30
CA SER A 34 2.92 11.65 10.80
C SER A 34 2.91 11.13 9.34
N CYS A 35 3.82 11.63 8.49
CA CYS A 35 3.98 11.12 7.13
C CYS A 35 4.40 9.65 7.10
N LEU A 36 5.36 9.24 7.93
CA LEU A 36 5.78 7.84 8.05
C LEU A 36 4.65 6.93 8.55
N ALA A 37 3.85 7.41 9.51
CA ALA A 37 2.71 6.66 10.01
C ALA A 37 1.64 6.46 8.92
N ASN A 38 1.36 7.49 8.11
CA ASN A 38 0.43 7.41 7.00
C ASN A 38 0.93 6.46 5.90
N ALA A 39 2.18 6.64 5.47
CA ALA A 39 2.85 5.79 4.49
C ALA A 39 2.81 4.31 4.89
N THR A 40 3.15 4.01 6.15
CA THR A 40 3.09 2.65 6.71
C THR A 40 1.67 2.10 6.62
N LYS A 41 0.66 2.86 7.07
CA LYS A 41 -0.74 2.43 7.02
C LYS A 41 -1.22 2.13 5.60
N VAL A 42 -0.81 2.93 4.62
CA VAL A 42 -1.17 2.73 3.21
C VAL A 42 -0.49 1.48 2.65
N ALA A 43 0.82 1.32 2.86
CA ALA A 43 1.56 0.13 2.46
C ALA A 43 1.01 -1.17 3.09
N THR A 44 0.65 -1.11 4.37
CA THR A 44 0.02 -2.22 5.10
C THR A 44 -1.28 -2.70 4.43
N ARG A 45 -2.07 -1.80 3.85
CA ARG A 45 -3.30 -2.19 3.13
C ARG A 45 -2.99 -2.88 1.81
N THR A 46 -1.94 -2.44 1.12
CA THR A 46 -1.46 -3.09 -0.11
C THR A 46 -0.95 -4.49 0.20
N LEU A 47 -0.22 -4.66 1.31
CA LEU A 47 0.24 -5.98 1.78
C LEU A 47 -0.89 -6.97 2.10
N ALA A 48 -2.06 -6.46 2.48
CA ALA A 48 -3.25 -7.26 2.80
C ALA A 48 -4.08 -7.62 1.56
N SER A 49 -3.72 -7.09 0.40
CA SER A 49 -4.42 -7.28 -0.88
C SER A 49 -3.53 -8.06 -1.84
N VAL A 50 -4.11 -8.73 -2.84
CA VAL A 50 -3.30 -9.30 -3.93
C VAL A 50 -2.82 -8.14 -4.80
N GLY A 51 -1.50 -7.92 -4.84
CA GLY A 51 -0.84 -6.93 -5.68
C GLY A 51 -0.75 -7.43 -7.11
N GLY A 52 -0.75 -6.52 -8.08
CA GLY A 52 -0.50 -6.90 -9.47
C GLY A 52 -1.56 -7.81 -10.10
N GLN A 53 -2.84 -7.67 -9.74
CA GLN A 53 -3.90 -8.15 -10.64
C GLN A 53 -3.88 -7.32 -11.92
N PHE A 54 -2.99 -7.69 -12.84
CA PHE A 54 -3.32 -7.68 -14.26
C PHE A 54 -4.47 -8.67 -14.44
N ASN A 55 -5.69 -8.28 -14.05
CA ASN A 55 -6.86 -8.87 -14.68
C ASN A 55 -6.82 -8.39 -16.12
N ASN A 56 -6.16 -9.17 -16.98
CA ASN A 56 -6.24 -8.98 -18.41
C ASN A 56 -7.67 -9.41 -18.79
N PRO A 57 -8.59 -8.52 -19.21
CA PRO A 57 -9.95 -8.90 -19.55
C PRO A 57 -10.07 -9.78 -20.82
N GLY A 58 -8.98 -10.42 -21.26
CA GLY A 58 -8.89 -11.25 -22.47
C GLY A 58 -8.64 -12.75 -22.26
N THR A 59 -8.34 -13.24 -21.05
CA THR A 59 -8.08 -14.69 -20.85
C THR A 59 -9.29 -15.39 -20.25
N ASN A 60 -10.12 -15.94 -21.14
CA ASN A 60 -11.17 -16.91 -20.83
C ASN A 60 -10.52 -18.28 -20.51
N PRO A 61 -10.61 -18.81 -19.27
CA PRO A 61 -10.21 -20.18 -19.01
C PRO A 61 -11.31 -21.12 -19.50
N ARG A 62 -11.00 -21.89 -20.54
CA ARG A 62 -11.76 -23.10 -20.86
C ARG A 62 -11.43 -24.21 -19.88
#